data_AF-A0A516KIJ6-F1
#
_entry.id   AF-A0A516KIJ6-F1
#
_cell.length_a   1.000
_cell.length_b   1.000
_cell.length_c   1.000
_cell.angle_alpha   90.00
_cell.angle_beta   90.00
_cell.angle_gamma   90.00
#
_symmetry.space_group_name_H-M   'P 1'
#
loop_
_entity.id
_entity.type
_entity.pdbx_description
1 polymer ?
#
loop_
_entity_poly.entity_id
_entity_poly.type
_entity_poly.pdbx_seq_one_letter_code
_entity_poly.pdbx_strand_id
1 'polypeptide(L)'
;MDYKEYREKILEQNDEINTLISSFWNNYSGFGTWQFWVVLSLFIAPLILLCFTVDRRRIFEIFFFGYTVHILWAYINIILDRYNFMIHPYSLTSILPYAINITSSMLPVGFLLIYQYCTNNGKNFYVYTLILSFIYSFVFASIEHQIGLLELKRGFNQFYIFLIDIGIVYIAYWATKFIKRINNSF
;
A
#
# COMPACT_ATOMS: atom_id res chain seq x y z
N MET A 1 22.12 28.29 13.74
CA MET A 1 20.89 27.83 14.42
C MET A 1 21.29 26.87 15.52
N ASP A 2 20.84 27.14 16.74
CA ASP A 2 20.95 26.21 17.87
C ASP A 2 19.86 25.12 17.78
N TYR A 3 19.98 24.03 18.56
CA TYR A 3 19.02 22.92 18.59
C TYR A 3 17.56 23.39 18.76
N LYS A 4 17.31 24.35 19.66
CA LYS A 4 15.95 24.86 19.90
C LYS A 4 15.37 25.56 18.68
N GLU A 5 16.16 26.40 18.04
CA GLU A 5 15.78 27.16 16.85
C GLU A 5 15.48 26.23 15.67
N TYR A 6 16.27 25.18 15.47
CA TYR A 6 15.97 24.16 14.47
C TYR A 6 14.66 23.43 14.76
N ARG A 7 14.43 23.07 16.02
CA ARG A 7 13.23 22.32 16.43
C ARG A 7 11.97 23.17 16.27
N GLU A 8 12.01 24.43 16.67
CA GLU A 8 10.90 25.37 16.50
C GLU A 8 10.56 25.56 15.03
N LYS A 9 11.55 25.77 14.17
CA LYS A 9 11.34 25.91 12.72
C LYS A 9 10.70 24.66 12.09
N ILE A 10 11.11 23.46 12.52
CA ILE A 10 10.49 22.20 12.05
C ILE A 10 9.02 22.12 12.48
N LEU A 11 8.70 22.52 13.71
CA LEU A 11 7.33 22.49 14.22
C LEU A 11 6.43 23.49 13.49
N GLU A 12 6.90 24.73 13.30
CA GLU A 12 6.20 25.76 12.55
C GLU A 12 5.89 25.30 11.10
N GLN A 13 6.89 24.75 10.41
CA GLN A 13 6.70 24.21 9.06
C GLN A 13 5.72 23.02 9.03
N ASN A 14 5.72 22.17 10.05
CA ASN A 14 4.76 21.07 10.13
C ASN A 14 3.33 21.59 10.31
N ASP A 15 3.12 22.62 11.12
CA ASP A 15 1.80 23.21 11.33
C ASP A 15 1.25 23.86 10.05
N GLU A 16 2.11 24.56 9.30
CA GLU A 16 1.79 25.08 7.97
C GLU A 16 1.42 23.97 6.99
N ILE A 17 2.24 22.90 6.91
CA ILE A 17 1.98 21.75 6.04
C ILE A 17 0.66 21.07 6.42
N ASN A 18 0.39 20.85 7.70
CA ASN A 18 -0.86 20.21 8.15
C ASN A 18 -2.09 21.05 7.78
N THR A 19 -1.99 22.37 7.90
CA THR A 19 -3.04 23.30 7.49
C THR A 19 -3.29 23.24 5.98
N LEU A 20 -2.21 23.16 5.19
CA LEU A 20 -2.30 23.01 3.74
C LEU A 20 -2.90 21.65 3.33
N ILE A 21 -2.51 20.56 3.97
CA ILE A 21 -3.07 19.22 3.73
C ILE A 21 -4.57 19.21 4.03
N SER A 22 -4.98 19.76 5.19
CA SER A 22 -6.40 19.83 5.56
C SER A 22 -7.21 20.66 4.56
N SER A 23 -6.67 21.81 4.16
CA SER A 23 -7.29 22.68 3.16
C SER A 23 -7.38 22.02 1.79
N PHE A 24 -6.32 21.34 1.35
CA PHE A 24 -6.30 20.59 0.10
C PHE A 24 -7.33 19.46 0.14
N TRP A 25 -7.39 18.71 1.24
CA TRP A 25 -8.33 17.61 1.37
C TRP A 25 -9.78 18.10 1.27
N ASN A 26 -10.14 19.16 1.99
CA ASN A 26 -11.50 19.71 1.93
C ASN A 26 -11.90 20.19 0.53
N ASN A 27 -10.97 20.77 -0.24
CA ASN A 27 -11.26 21.34 -1.55
C ASN A 27 -11.17 20.31 -2.70
N TYR A 28 -10.31 19.30 -2.57
CA TYR A 28 -9.93 18.43 -3.70
C TYR A 28 -9.98 16.93 -3.43
N SER A 29 -10.02 16.47 -2.17
CA SER A 29 -10.01 15.05 -1.82
C SER A 29 -11.19 14.61 -0.93
N GLY A 30 -12.08 15.53 -0.56
CA GLY A 30 -13.19 15.28 0.34
C GLY A 30 -14.38 14.60 -0.34
N PHE A 31 -15.44 14.37 0.43
CA PHE A 31 -16.64 13.61 0.01
C PHE A 31 -17.33 14.12 -1.27
N GLY A 32 -17.17 15.40 -1.60
CA GLY A 32 -17.75 16.01 -2.80
C GLY A 32 -16.99 15.71 -4.10
N THR A 33 -15.88 14.96 -4.03
CA THR A 33 -14.99 14.72 -5.18
C THR A 33 -15.07 13.26 -5.64
N TRP A 34 -14.92 13.02 -6.95
CA TRP A 34 -14.94 11.66 -7.48
C TRP A 34 -13.72 10.84 -7.03
N GLN A 35 -12.59 11.51 -6.78
CA GLN A 35 -11.35 10.91 -6.29
C GLN A 35 -11.58 10.22 -4.94
N PHE A 36 -12.31 10.86 -4.02
CA PHE A 36 -12.67 10.27 -2.74
C PHE A 36 -13.38 8.93 -2.92
N TRP A 37 -14.37 8.86 -3.80
CA TRP A 37 -15.16 7.65 -4.02
C TRP A 37 -14.36 6.55 -4.71
N VAL A 38 -13.40 6.90 -5.58
CA VAL A 38 -12.48 5.92 -6.18
C VAL A 38 -11.54 5.34 -5.12
N VAL A 39 -10.89 6.19 -4.31
CA VAL A 39 -10.02 5.74 -3.21
C VAL A 39 -10.82 4.90 -2.21
N LEU A 40 -12.05 5.31 -1.87
CA LEU A 40 -12.92 4.57 -0.95
C LEU A 40 -13.30 3.20 -1.51
N SER A 41 -13.65 3.13 -2.80
CA SER A 41 -13.98 1.88 -3.47
C SER A 41 -12.78 0.92 -3.46
N LEU A 42 -11.59 1.41 -3.82
CA LEU A 42 -10.36 0.59 -3.83
C LEU A 42 -9.86 0.24 -2.43
N PHE A 43 -10.30 0.97 -1.41
CA PHE A 43 -10.09 0.60 -0.02
C PHE A 43 -11.07 -0.49 0.46
N ILE A 44 -12.38 -0.29 0.25
CA ILE A 44 -13.45 -1.14 0.81
C ILE A 44 -13.68 -2.40 -0.02
N ALA A 45 -13.70 -2.32 -1.35
CA ALA A 45 -14.06 -3.44 -2.21
C ALA A 45 -13.14 -4.67 -2.05
N PRO A 46 -11.80 -4.52 -1.95
CA PRO A 46 -10.94 -5.66 -1.68
C PRO A 46 -11.21 -6.30 -0.30
N LEU A 47 -11.52 -5.51 0.72
CA LEU A 47 -11.86 -6.04 2.06
C LEU A 47 -13.16 -6.83 2.04
N ILE A 48 -14.19 -6.32 1.34
CA ILE A 48 -15.45 -7.03 1.16
C ILE A 48 -15.18 -8.36 0.43
N LEU A 49 -14.42 -8.34 -0.66
CA LEU A 49 -14.04 -9.54 -1.40
C LEU A 49 -13.31 -10.55 -0.49
N LEU A 50 -12.39 -10.07 0.35
CA LEU A 50 -11.64 -10.91 1.28
C LEU A 50 -12.57 -11.61 2.29
N CYS A 51 -13.56 -10.91 2.85
CA CYS A 51 -14.52 -11.48 3.80
C CYS A 51 -15.26 -12.71 3.25
N PHE A 52 -15.51 -12.74 1.94
CA PHE A 52 -16.19 -13.86 1.26
C PHE A 52 -15.24 -14.95 0.77
N THR A 53 -13.99 -14.60 0.45
CA THR A 53 -13.05 -15.50 -0.24
C THR A 53 -11.95 -16.08 0.65
N VAL A 54 -11.75 -15.56 1.86
CA VAL A 54 -10.66 -16.00 2.74
C VAL A 54 -10.85 -17.45 3.19
N ASP A 55 -9.77 -18.24 3.10
CA ASP A 55 -9.73 -19.61 3.60
C ASP A 55 -9.67 -19.63 5.14
N ARG A 56 -10.85 -19.81 5.75
CA ARG A 56 -11.05 -19.77 7.21
C ARG A 56 -10.29 -20.86 7.97
N ARG A 57 -9.82 -21.93 7.32
CA ARG A 57 -9.05 -23.01 7.97
C ARG A 57 -7.62 -22.58 8.31
N ARG A 58 -7.07 -21.63 7.55
CA ARG A 58 -5.68 -21.13 7.69
C ARG A 58 -5.65 -19.63 7.92
N ILE A 59 -6.66 -19.11 8.63
CA ILE A 59 -6.89 -17.68 8.76
C ILE A 59 -5.68 -16.94 9.32
N PHE A 60 -5.03 -17.48 10.36
CA PHE A 60 -3.84 -16.86 10.96
C PHE A 60 -2.67 -16.78 9.97
N GLU A 61 -2.39 -17.85 9.22
CA GLU A 61 -1.31 -17.87 8.22
C GLU A 61 -1.56 -16.84 7.11
N ILE A 62 -2.78 -16.80 6.60
CA ILE A 62 -3.17 -15.96 5.47
C ILE A 62 -3.19 -14.48 5.88
N PHE A 63 -3.76 -14.16 7.03
CA PHE A 63 -3.76 -12.79 7.55
C PHE A 63 -2.38 -12.34 8.00
N PHE A 64 -1.53 -13.23 8.52
CA PHE A 64 -0.13 -12.89 8.81
C PHE A 64 0.63 -12.50 7.54
N PHE A 65 0.44 -13.25 6.46
CA PHE A 65 1.01 -12.90 5.16
C PHE A 65 0.52 -11.53 4.67
N GLY A 66 -0.80 -11.32 4.61
CA GLY A 66 -1.37 -10.05 4.14
C GLY A 66 -1.00 -8.85 5.01
N TYR A 67 -0.96 -9.04 6.33
CA TYR A 67 -0.49 -8.03 7.29
C TYR A 67 0.98 -7.69 7.05
N THR A 68 1.83 -8.68 6.83
CA THR A 68 3.26 -8.45 6.55
C THR A 68 3.44 -7.66 5.26
N VAL A 69 2.70 -7.98 4.20
CA VAL A 69 2.68 -7.19 2.96
C VAL A 69 2.23 -5.75 3.23
N HIS A 70 1.12 -5.58 3.97
CA HIS A 70 0.58 -4.26 4.29
C HIS A 70 1.58 -3.38 5.05
N ILE A 71 2.22 -3.90 6.09
CA ILE A 71 3.19 -3.16 6.91
C ILE A 71 4.45 -2.79 6.10
N LEU A 72 4.99 -3.73 5.32
CA LEU A 72 6.17 -3.45 4.50
C LEU A 72 5.87 -2.37 3.47
N TRP A 73 4.69 -2.43 2.83
CA TRP A 73 4.29 -1.40 1.88
C TRP A 73 4.01 -0.05 2.53
N ALA A 74 3.39 -0.03 3.71
CA ALA A 74 3.16 1.19 4.47
C ALA A 74 4.48 1.94 4.76
N TYR A 75 5.52 1.23 5.20
CA TYR A 75 6.84 1.85 5.45
C TYR A 75 7.50 2.36 4.17
N ILE A 76 7.42 1.60 3.09
CA ILE A 76 7.97 2.01 1.80
C ILE A 76 7.23 3.24 1.26
N ASN A 77 5.90 3.26 1.34
CA ASN A 77 5.10 4.43 0.95
C ASN A 77 5.51 5.67 1.73
N ILE A 78 5.69 5.59 3.05
CA ILE A 78 6.15 6.71 3.86
C ILE A 78 7.50 7.26 3.37
N ILE A 79 8.42 6.38 2.99
CA ILE A 79 9.73 6.79 2.46
C ILE A 79 9.57 7.43 1.07
N LEU A 80 8.85 6.79 0.16
CA LEU A 80 8.67 7.27 -1.20
C LEU A 80 7.95 8.63 -1.23
N ASP A 81 6.94 8.82 -0.39
CA ASP A 81 6.18 10.06 -0.29
C ASP A 81 7.03 11.17 0.35
N ARG A 82 7.71 10.88 1.47
CA ARG A 82 8.64 11.83 2.13
C ARG A 82 9.68 12.38 1.15
N TYR A 83 10.21 11.54 0.27
CA TYR A 83 11.18 11.94 -0.74
C TYR A 83 10.56 12.29 -2.09
N ASN A 84 9.23 12.42 -2.19
CA ASN A 84 8.52 12.81 -3.40
C ASN A 84 8.91 11.97 -4.62
N PHE A 85 9.11 10.66 -4.46
CA PHE A 85 9.33 9.73 -5.57
C PHE A 85 8.01 9.22 -6.12
N MET A 86 7.08 8.85 -5.23
CA MET A 86 5.77 8.32 -5.55
C MET A 86 4.76 8.99 -4.63
N ILE A 87 3.89 9.83 -5.20
CA ILE A 87 2.95 10.67 -4.45
C ILE A 87 1.55 10.23 -4.80
N HIS A 88 0.72 10.05 -3.78
CA HIS A 88 -0.71 9.77 -3.92
C HIS A 88 -1.46 11.01 -3.43
N PRO A 89 -1.88 11.92 -4.33
CA PRO A 89 -2.39 13.22 -3.92
C PRO A 89 -3.69 13.14 -3.11
N TYR A 90 -4.45 12.06 -3.29
CA TYR A 90 -5.78 11.87 -2.71
C TYR A 90 -5.79 10.77 -1.65
N SER A 91 -6.44 11.05 -0.52
CA SER A 91 -6.54 10.17 0.64
C SER A 91 -7.96 10.18 1.21
N LEU A 92 -8.30 9.15 1.99
CA LEU A 92 -9.61 9.11 2.67
C LEU A 92 -9.73 10.10 3.83
N THR A 93 -8.61 10.60 4.34
CA THR A 93 -8.56 11.51 5.47
C THR A 93 -7.32 12.39 5.42
N SER A 94 -7.44 13.62 5.92
CA SER A 94 -6.33 14.56 6.10
C SER A 94 -5.45 14.23 7.32
N ILE A 95 -5.89 13.35 8.22
CA ILE A 95 -5.14 12.97 9.45
C ILE A 95 -4.02 11.99 9.12
N LEU A 96 -4.29 11.03 8.23
CA LEU A 96 -3.36 9.98 7.80
C LEU A 96 -3.27 9.94 6.27
N PRO A 97 -2.90 11.06 5.63
CA PRO A 97 -2.99 11.21 4.17
C PRO A 97 -2.10 10.19 3.44
N TYR A 98 -0.96 9.84 4.04
CA TYR A 98 0.01 8.92 3.44
C TYR A 98 -0.28 7.45 3.71
N ALA A 99 -1.05 7.13 4.76
CA ALA A 99 -1.28 5.75 5.19
C ALA A 99 -2.61 5.16 4.68
N ILE A 100 -3.61 6.00 4.42
CA ILE A 100 -4.93 5.58 3.93
C ILE A 100 -5.15 6.14 2.52
N ASN A 101 -4.43 5.54 1.58
CA ASN A 101 -4.47 5.85 0.16
C ASN A 101 -5.04 4.67 -0.65
N ILE A 102 -5.05 4.81 -1.97
CA ILE A 102 -5.62 3.85 -2.92
C ILE A 102 -5.01 2.43 -2.83
N THR A 103 -3.76 2.32 -2.36
CA THR A 103 -3.01 1.05 -2.31
C THR A 103 -3.18 0.29 -1.00
N SER A 104 -3.64 0.95 0.07
CA SER A 104 -3.58 0.44 1.45
C SER A 104 -4.31 -0.89 1.66
N SER A 105 -5.36 -1.15 0.88
CA SER A 105 -6.13 -2.40 0.90
C SER A 105 -5.89 -3.25 -0.35
N MET A 106 -5.90 -2.61 -1.52
CA MET A 106 -5.82 -3.30 -2.82
C MET A 106 -4.61 -4.24 -2.92
N LEU A 107 -3.41 -3.75 -2.62
CA LEU A 107 -2.19 -4.56 -2.75
C LEU A 107 -2.12 -5.71 -1.74
N PRO A 108 -2.25 -5.50 -0.41
CA PRO A 108 -2.15 -6.60 0.54
C PRO A 108 -3.24 -7.65 0.33
N VAL A 109 -4.47 -7.24 -0.02
CA VAL A 109 -5.55 -8.19 -0.31
C VAL A 109 -5.23 -8.99 -1.57
N GLY A 110 -4.81 -8.36 -2.67
CA GLY A 110 -4.55 -9.11 -3.90
C GLY A 110 -3.40 -10.11 -3.76
N PHE A 111 -2.31 -9.72 -3.10
CA PHE A 111 -1.22 -10.65 -2.81
C PHE A 111 -1.66 -11.76 -1.87
N LEU A 112 -2.47 -11.46 -0.85
CA LEU A 112 -3.05 -12.46 0.06
C LEU A 112 -3.91 -13.46 -0.72
N LEU A 113 -4.76 -13.01 -1.64
CA LEU A 113 -5.59 -13.89 -2.46
C LEU A 113 -4.75 -14.80 -3.36
N ILE A 114 -3.69 -14.27 -3.98
CA ILE A 114 -2.72 -15.09 -4.73
C ILE A 114 -2.00 -16.09 -3.84
N TYR A 115 -1.60 -15.69 -2.62
CA TYR A 115 -0.96 -16.58 -1.66
C TYR A 115 -1.86 -17.77 -1.30
N GLN A 116 -3.11 -17.51 -0.89
CA GLN A 116 -4.02 -18.60 -0.54
C GLN A 116 -4.36 -19.47 -1.75
N TYR A 117 -4.52 -18.88 -2.94
CA TYR A 117 -4.78 -19.62 -4.17
C TYR A 117 -3.63 -20.57 -4.51
N CYS A 118 -2.39 -20.07 -4.49
CA CYS A 118 -1.23 -20.87 -4.84
C CYS A 118 -0.99 -22.00 -3.84
N THR A 119 -1.12 -21.71 -2.54
CA THR A 119 -0.90 -22.71 -1.49
C THR A 119 -2.00 -23.77 -1.41
N ASN A 120 -3.25 -23.43 -1.79
CA ASN A 120 -4.34 -24.41 -1.87
C ASN A 120 -4.30 -25.29 -3.11
N ASN A 121 -3.82 -24.77 -4.24
CA ASN A 121 -3.89 -25.45 -5.53
C ASN A 121 -2.52 -25.97 -6.02
N GLY A 122 -1.48 -25.92 -5.18
CA GLY A 122 -0.12 -26.33 -5.54
C GLY A 122 0.49 -25.54 -6.71
N LYS A 123 0.07 -24.29 -6.91
CA LYS A 123 0.57 -23.44 -8.00
C LYS A 123 1.88 -22.77 -7.59
N ASN A 124 2.70 -22.42 -8.59
CA ASN A 124 3.96 -21.74 -8.34
C ASN A 124 3.72 -20.28 -7.91
N PHE A 125 3.86 -20.03 -6.61
CA PHE A 125 3.66 -18.71 -6.01
C PHE A 125 4.53 -17.62 -6.66
N TYR A 126 5.78 -17.92 -7.02
CA TYR A 126 6.69 -16.93 -7.61
C TYR A 126 6.20 -16.42 -8.98
N VAL A 127 5.64 -17.31 -9.81
CA VAL A 127 5.12 -16.93 -11.13
C VAL A 127 3.86 -16.07 -10.99
N TYR A 128 2.92 -16.48 -10.15
CA TYR A 128 1.67 -15.75 -9.98
C TYR A 128 1.88 -14.38 -9.34
N THR A 129 2.84 -14.26 -8.42
CA THR A 129 3.20 -12.96 -7.86
C THR A 129 3.91 -12.06 -8.85
N LEU A 130 4.80 -12.58 -9.71
CA LEU A 130 5.38 -11.78 -10.80
C LEU A 130 4.31 -11.23 -11.74
N ILE A 131 3.31 -12.04 -12.10
CA ILE A 131 2.18 -11.60 -12.92
C ILE A 131 1.38 -10.50 -12.19
N LEU A 132 1.05 -10.70 -10.92
CA LEU A 132 0.28 -9.72 -10.15
C LEU A 132 1.05 -8.41 -9.95
N SER A 133 2.35 -8.47 -9.61
CA SER A 133 3.22 -7.29 -9.53
C SER A 133 3.31 -6.57 -10.86
N PHE A 134 3.37 -7.29 -11.99
CA PHE A 134 3.34 -6.67 -13.31
C PHE A 134 2.02 -5.93 -13.56
N ILE A 135 0.89 -6.54 -13.20
CA ILE A 135 -0.43 -5.91 -13.31
C ILE A 135 -0.51 -4.66 -12.43
N TYR A 136 -0.06 -4.71 -11.18
CA TYR A 136 -0.10 -3.53 -10.30
C TYR A 136 0.79 -2.39 -10.79
N SER A 137 2.04 -2.69 -11.13
CA SER A 137 3.00 -1.67 -11.54
C SER A 137 2.76 -1.10 -12.93
N PHE A 138 2.41 -1.92 -13.93
CA PHE A 138 2.33 -1.45 -15.33
C PHE A 138 0.91 -1.18 -15.79
N VAL A 139 -0.10 -1.82 -15.21
CA VAL A 139 -1.51 -1.59 -15.57
C VAL A 139 -2.13 -0.60 -14.59
N PHE A 140 -2.23 -0.94 -13.29
CA PHE A 140 -2.91 -0.09 -12.32
C PHE A 140 -2.20 1.24 -12.10
N ALA A 141 -0.88 1.23 -11.81
CA ALA A 141 -0.16 2.48 -11.59
C ALA A 141 -0.16 3.39 -12.83
N SER A 142 -0.17 2.81 -14.04
CA SER A 142 -0.30 3.60 -15.29
C SER A 142 -1.68 4.25 -15.42
N ILE A 143 -2.75 3.53 -15.09
CA ILE A 143 -4.11 4.08 -15.06
C ILE A 143 -4.17 5.20 -14.03
N GLU A 144 -3.75 4.94 -12.79
CA GLU A 144 -3.72 5.91 -11.68
C GLU A 144 -2.96 7.17 -12.07
N HIS A 145 -1.81 7.02 -12.74
CA HIS A 145 -1.02 8.15 -13.22
C HIS A 145 -1.74 8.97 -14.29
N GLN A 146 -2.43 8.32 -15.23
CA GLN A 146 -3.18 9.02 -16.28
C GLN A 146 -4.37 9.80 -15.74
N ILE A 147 -5.02 9.30 -14.69
CA ILE A 147 -6.18 9.95 -14.06
C ILE A 147 -5.81 10.87 -12.89
N GLY A 148 -4.51 11.08 -12.65
CA GLY A 148 -3.99 12.00 -11.63
C GLY A 148 -4.04 11.47 -10.19
N LEU A 149 -4.32 10.18 -9.97
CA LEU A 149 -4.31 9.57 -8.62
C LEU A 149 -2.90 9.14 -8.15
N LEU A 150 -1.93 9.14 -9.06
CA LEU A 150 -0.53 8.81 -8.79
C LEU A 150 0.39 9.78 -9.52
N GLU A 151 1.35 10.36 -8.82
CA GLU A 151 2.43 11.15 -9.43
C GLU A 151 3.77 10.47 -9.19
N LEU A 152 4.53 10.24 -10.27
CA LEU A 152 5.89 9.72 -10.21
C LEU A 152 6.86 10.85 -10.54
N LYS A 153 7.77 11.15 -9.61
CA LYS A 153 8.73 12.26 -9.76
C LYS A 153 10.16 11.78 -9.55
N ARG A 154 11.12 12.68 -9.82
CA ARG A 154 12.56 12.47 -9.55
C ARG A 154 13.15 11.22 -10.23
N GLY A 155 12.68 10.91 -11.45
CA GLY A 155 13.14 9.75 -12.21
C GLY A 155 12.57 8.40 -11.76
N PHE A 156 11.70 8.40 -10.74
CA PHE A 156 10.95 7.22 -10.34
C PHE A 156 9.94 6.83 -11.42
N ASN A 157 9.72 5.52 -11.59
CA ASN A 157 8.90 4.96 -12.66
C ASN A 157 8.30 3.61 -12.23
N GLN A 158 7.42 3.05 -13.06
CA GLN A 158 6.68 1.82 -12.82
C GLN A 158 7.59 0.60 -12.61
N PHE A 159 8.78 0.58 -13.22
CA PHE A 159 9.71 -0.52 -13.02
C PHE A 159 10.23 -0.59 -11.58
N TYR A 160 10.41 0.55 -10.91
CA TYR A 160 10.72 0.55 -9.47
C TYR A 160 9.57 0.01 -8.64
N ILE A 161 8.32 0.38 -8.95
CA ILE A 161 7.12 -0.18 -8.28
C ILE A 161 7.10 -1.71 -8.42
N PHE A 162 7.34 -2.22 -9.63
CA PHE A 162 7.40 -3.65 -9.91
C PHE A 162 8.44 -4.37 -9.05
N LEU A 163 9.67 -3.84 -8.97
CA LEU A 163 10.74 -4.43 -8.18
C LEU A 163 10.42 -4.42 -6.68
N ILE A 164 9.79 -3.36 -6.19
CA ILE A 164 9.44 -3.26 -4.78
C ILE A 164 8.31 -4.23 -4.43
N ASP A 165 7.28 -4.35 -5.26
CA ASP A 165 6.21 -5.34 -5.10
C ASP A 165 6.80 -6.76 -4.93
N ILE A 166 7.75 -7.13 -5.79
CA ILE A 166 8.45 -8.41 -5.74
C ILE A 166 9.23 -8.57 -4.43
N GLY A 167 10.00 -7.53 -4.05
CA GLY A 167 10.78 -7.54 -2.81
C GLY A 167 9.90 -7.79 -1.59
N ILE A 168 8.80 -7.03 -1.48
CA ILE A 168 7.85 -7.13 -0.37
C ILE A 168 7.19 -8.49 -0.32
N VAL A 169 6.64 -8.95 -1.45
CA VAL A 169 5.84 -10.17 -1.47
C VAL A 169 6.71 -11.40 -1.17
N TYR A 170 7.98 -11.39 -1.58
CA TYR A 170 8.91 -12.46 -1.27
C TYR A 170 9.39 -12.42 0.19
N ILE A 171 9.67 -11.25 0.75
CA ILE A 171 9.97 -11.11 2.18
C ILE A 171 8.79 -11.63 3.01
N ALA A 172 7.56 -11.20 2.69
CA ALA A 172 6.35 -11.65 3.38
C ALA A 172 6.13 -13.17 3.26
N TYR A 173 6.39 -13.74 2.08
CA TYR A 173 6.30 -15.18 1.84
C TYR A 173 7.26 -15.98 2.71
N TRP A 174 8.54 -15.57 2.76
CA TRP A 174 9.55 -16.25 3.56
C TRP A 174 9.30 -16.07 5.06
N ALA A 175 8.88 -14.89 5.51
CA ALA A 175 8.46 -14.66 6.89
C ALA A 175 7.30 -15.59 7.28
N THR A 176 6.29 -15.72 6.41
CA THR A 176 5.13 -16.60 6.66
C THR A 176 5.54 -18.07 6.72
N LYS A 177 6.40 -18.52 5.78
CA LYS A 177 6.94 -19.88 5.80
C LYS A 177 7.76 -20.17 7.06
N PHE A 178 8.54 -19.20 7.53
CA PHE A 178 9.34 -19.33 8.74
C PHE A 178 8.45 -19.52 9.97
N ILE A 179 7.43 -18.67 10.16
CA ILE A 179 6.47 -18.80 11.25
C ILE A 179 5.72 -20.14 11.19
N LYS A 180 5.29 -20.55 10.00
CA LYS A 180 4.63 -21.84 9.81
C LYS A 180 5.52 -23.02 10.21
N ARG A 181 6.81 -22.95 9.88
CA ARG A 181 7.78 -23.99 10.27
C ARG A 181 7.97 -24.06 11.78
N ILE A 182 8.03 -22.91 12.47
CA ILE A 182 8.12 -22.88 13.93
C ILE A 182 6.87 -23.50 14.56
N ASN A 183 5.68 -23.13 14.08
CA ASN A 183 4.42 -23.63 14.61
C ASN A 183 4.26 -25.16 14.46
N ASN A 184 4.78 -25.74 13.37
CA ASN A 184 4.76 -27.19 13.15
C ASN A 184 5.87 -27.96 13.90
N SER A 185 6.76 -27.26 14.61
CA SER A 185 7.85 -27.88 15.39
C SER A 185 7.45 -28.14 16.85
N PHE A 186 6.20 -27.85 17.22
CA PHE A 186 5.56 -28.14 18.50
C PHE A 186 4.35 -29.05 18.26
#